data_AF-A0A2G9TMB1-F1
#
_entry.id   AF-A0A2G9TMB1-F1
#
_cell.length_a   1.000
_cell.length_b   1.000
_cell.length_c   1.000
_cell.angle_alpha   90.00
_cell.angle_beta   90.00
_cell.angle_gamma   90.00
#
_symmetry.space_group_name_H-M   'P 1'
#
loop_
_entity.id
_entity.type
_entity.pdbx_description
1 polymer ?
#
loop_
_entity_poly.entity_id
_entity_poly.type
_entity_poly.pdbx_seq_one_letter_code
_entity_poly.pdbx_strand_id
1 'polypeptide(L)'
;MSHQDMLDFPDEDVDWTISEEAKDLIRRLICPREVRLGKGGFADFRDHPFFAGVDWATIRDSDPPYHPEVSSPTDTSNFDVDICEDDFTPCILKTRLADETASKERAATAKDPDVEDLEKKVRELKEKNRQLILEKTELQR
;
A
#
# COMPACT_ATOMS: atom_id res chain seq x y z
N MET A 1 -13.13 -14.43 23.13
CA MET A 1 -12.42 -13.19 23.54
C MET A 1 -13.48 -12.14 23.81
N SER A 2 -13.59 -11.68 25.06
CA SER A 2 -14.66 -10.79 25.49
C SER A 2 -14.32 -9.35 25.11
N HIS A 3 -14.68 -8.99 23.89
CA HIS A 3 -14.68 -7.60 23.42
C HIS A 3 -15.72 -6.74 24.16
N GLN A 4 -16.62 -7.37 24.93
CA GLN A 4 -17.63 -6.70 25.74
C GLN A 4 -17.05 -6.20 27.08
N ASP A 5 -16.05 -6.89 27.64
CA ASP A 5 -15.46 -6.53 28.94
C ASP A 5 -14.28 -5.55 28.82
N MET A 6 -13.87 -5.19 27.60
CA MET A 6 -12.78 -4.23 27.34
C MET A 6 -13.27 -2.91 26.73
N LEU A 7 -14.58 -2.79 26.48
CA LEU A 7 -15.16 -1.56 25.97
C LEU A 7 -15.51 -0.64 27.13
N ASP A 8 -14.59 0.25 27.46
CA ASP A 8 -14.81 1.33 28.40
C ASP A 8 -14.92 2.67 27.68
N PHE A 9 -15.81 3.51 28.17
CA PHE A 9 -15.93 4.90 27.72
C PHE A 9 -15.18 5.79 28.71
N PRO A 10 -14.50 6.86 28.24
CA PRO A 10 -13.84 7.81 29.13
C PRO A 10 -14.82 8.41 30.13
N ASP A 11 -14.31 8.70 31.33
CA ASP A 11 -15.07 9.34 32.40
C ASP A 11 -15.52 10.76 32.02
N GLU A 12 -16.52 11.30 32.73
CA GLU A 12 -17.10 12.62 32.47
C GLU A 12 -16.12 13.80 32.69
N ASP A 13 -14.93 13.53 33.23
CA ASP A 13 -13.87 14.50 33.49
C ASP A 13 -13.05 14.89 32.25
N VAL A 14 -13.36 14.32 31.07
CA VAL A 14 -12.73 14.67 29.79
C VAL A 14 -13.54 15.76 29.08
N ASP A 15 -12.86 16.73 28.43
CA ASP A 15 -13.47 17.90 27.76
C ASP A 15 -14.53 17.59 26.68
N TRP A 16 -14.71 16.31 26.31
CA TRP A 16 -15.72 15.85 25.37
C TRP A 16 -16.52 14.69 25.97
N THR A 17 -17.83 14.88 26.12
CA THR A 17 -18.75 13.86 26.64
C THR A 17 -19.43 13.10 25.50
N ILE A 18 -19.40 11.77 25.57
CA ILE A 18 -20.16 10.91 24.65
C ILE A 18 -21.60 10.79 25.18
N SER A 19 -22.60 10.99 24.32
CA SER A 19 -24.01 10.85 24.71
C SER A 19 -24.37 9.39 25.06
N GLU A 20 -25.36 9.17 25.92
CA GLU A 20 -25.77 7.82 26.31
C GLU A 20 -26.33 7.01 25.13
N GLU A 21 -26.99 7.68 24.18
CA GLU A 21 -27.48 7.05 22.95
C GLU A 21 -26.32 6.56 22.07
N ALA A 22 -25.23 7.32 22.01
CA ALA A 22 -24.02 6.93 21.28
C ALA A 22 -23.33 5.75 21.97
N LYS A 23 -23.21 5.78 23.30
CA LYS A 23 -22.67 4.66 24.08
C LYS A 23 -23.51 3.39 23.90
N ASP A 24 -24.85 3.50 23.94
CA ASP A 24 -25.76 2.37 23.68
C ASP A 24 -25.58 1.80 22.28
N LEU A 25 -25.51 2.64 21.25
CA LEU A 25 -25.26 2.21 19.87
C LEU A 25 -23.96 1.40 19.76
N ILE A 26 -22.87 1.93 20.31
CA ILE A 26 -21.55 1.29 20.24
C ILE A 26 -21.56 -0.07 20.96
N ARG A 27 -22.17 -0.16 22.16
CA ARG A 27 -22.30 -1.42 22.90
C ARG A 27 -23.09 -2.49 22.13
N ARG A 28 -24.16 -2.09 21.43
CA ARG A 28 -25.00 -3.00 20.62
C ARG A 28 -24.35 -3.42 19.30
N LEU A 29 -23.32 -2.71 18.85
CA LEU A 29 -22.51 -3.07 17.68
C LEU A 29 -21.32 -3.96 18.06
N ILE A 30 -20.67 -3.66 19.19
CA ILE A 30 -19.53 -4.40 19.74
C ILE A 30 -20.04 -5.55 20.62
N CYS A 31 -20.67 -6.52 19.97
CA CYS A 31 -21.20 -7.71 20.62
C CYS A 31 -21.11 -8.95 19.71
N PRO A 32 -21.40 -10.16 20.24
CA PRO A 32 -21.51 -11.38 19.46
C PRO A 32 -22.47 -11.21 18.27
N ARG A 33 -22.17 -11.90 17.18
CA ARG A 33 -22.89 -11.78 15.90
C ARG A 33 -24.38 -12.06 16.06
N GLU A 34 -24.75 -12.94 16.99
CA GLU A 34 -26.09 -13.48 17.18
C GLU A 34 -27.08 -12.42 17.69
N VAL A 35 -26.57 -11.41 18.40
CA VAL A 35 -27.33 -10.35 19.07
C VAL A 35 -26.97 -8.95 18.56
N ARG A 36 -26.13 -8.85 17.53
CA ARG A 36 -25.69 -7.57 16.97
C ARG A 36 -26.84 -6.79 16.36
N LEU A 37 -26.88 -5.49 16.66
CA LEU A 37 -27.79 -4.55 16.03
C LEU A 37 -27.64 -4.61 14.50
N GLY A 38 -28.76 -4.63 13.77
CA GLY A 38 -28.80 -4.77 12.32
C GLY A 38 -29.09 -6.20 11.85
N LYS A 39 -29.28 -7.15 12.76
CA LYS A 39 -29.77 -8.50 12.43
C LYS A 39 -31.18 -8.47 11.84
N GLY A 40 -32.03 -7.55 12.31
CA GLY A 40 -33.35 -7.25 11.72
C GLY A 40 -33.27 -6.38 10.46
N GLY A 41 -32.06 -6.04 10.02
CA GLY A 41 -31.80 -5.17 8.89
C GLY A 41 -31.83 -3.69 9.27
N PHE A 42 -32.22 -2.87 8.30
CA PHE A 42 -32.14 -1.40 8.41
C PHE A 42 -33.05 -0.81 9.50
N ALA A 43 -34.20 -1.42 9.78
CA ALA A 43 -35.15 -0.92 10.78
C ALA A 43 -34.51 -0.77 12.17
N ASP A 44 -33.61 -1.69 12.54
CA ASP A 44 -32.88 -1.66 13.80
C ASP A 44 -32.07 -0.35 13.99
N PHE A 45 -31.55 0.22 12.90
CA PHE A 45 -30.80 1.46 12.92
C PHE A 45 -31.72 2.67 12.89
N ARG A 46 -32.74 2.64 12.03
CA ARG A 46 -33.70 3.73 11.90
C ARG A 46 -34.41 4.01 13.23
N ASP A 47 -34.76 2.96 13.97
CA ASP A 47 -35.56 3.07 15.18
C ASP A 47 -34.68 3.31 16.43
N HIS A 48 -33.36 3.40 16.28
CA HIS A 48 -32.43 3.61 17.40
C HIS A 48 -32.35 5.10 17.82
N PRO A 49 -32.40 5.44 19.13
CA PRO A 49 -32.41 6.82 19.62
C PRO A 49 -31.24 7.69 19.13
N PHE A 50 -30.05 7.11 18.94
CA PHE A 50 -28.89 7.81 18.38
C PHE A 50 -29.16 8.46 17.02
N PHE A 51 -30.03 7.86 16.19
CA PHE A 51 -30.38 8.39 14.88
C PHE A 51 -31.70 9.18 14.90
N ALA A 52 -32.18 9.59 16.07
CA ALA A 52 -33.35 10.43 16.18
C ALA A 52 -33.12 11.76 15.43
N GLY A 53 -34.05 12.12 14.55
CA GLY A 53 -33.96 13.33 13.72
C GLY A 53 -33.27 13.14 12.37
N VAL A 54 -32.72 11.95 12.09
CA VAL A 54 -32.20 11.62 10.75
C VAL A 54 -33.36 11.31 9.81
N ASP A 55 -33.52 12.10 8.75
CA ASP A 55 -34.40 11.75 7.63
C ASP A 55 -33.67 10.81 6.67
N TRP A 56 -33.91 9.52 6.83
CA TRP A 56 -33.30 8.47 6.01
C TRP A 56 -33.78 8.47 4.55
N ALA A 57 -34.93 9.10 4.25
CA ALA A 57 -35.42 9.18 2.88
C ALA A 57 -34.63 10.19 2.05
N THR A 58 -34.18 11.29 2.68
CA THR A 58 -33.47 12.39 2.02
C THR A 58 -31.99 12.49 2.41
N ILE A 59 -31.45 11.55 3.19
CA ILE A 59 -30.08 11.60 3.71
C ILE A 59 -28.99 11.83 2.65
N ARG A 60 -29.23 11.40 1.40
CA ARG A 60 -28.30 11.59 0.27
C ARG A 60 -28.30 13.00 -0.29
N ASP A 61 -29.38 13.74 -0.08
CA ASP A 61 -29.58 15.10 -0.55
C ASP A 61 -29.32 16.14 0.56
N SER A 62 -29.14 15.68 1.81
CA SER A 62 -28.81 16.52 2.96
C SER A 62 -27.40 17.11 2.84
N ASP A 63 -27.22 18.33 3.30
CA ASP A 63 -25.90 18.98 3.38
C ASP A 63 -25.00 18.24 4.38
N PRO A 64 -23.80 17.78 3.99
CA PRO A 64 -22.90 17.10 4.89
C PRO A 64 -22.34 18.07 5.93
N PRO A 65 -22.08 17.62 7.18
CA PRO A 65 -21.56 18.48 8.23
C PRO A 65 -20.12 18.95 7.98
N TYR A 66 -19.40 18.29 7.07
CA TYR A 66 -18.02 18.62 6.73
C TYR A 66 -17.82 18.55 5.21
N HIS A 67 -17.19 19.59 4.67
CA HIS A 67 -16.81 19.71 3.28
C HIS A 67 -15.27 19.72 3.20
N PRO A 68 -14.63 18.65 2.68
CA PRO A 68 -13.18 18.62 2.57
C PRO A 68 -12.69 19.68 1.57
N GLU A 69 -11.53 20.25 1.85
CA GLU A 69 -10.89 21.21 0.94
C GLU A 69 -10.34 20.45 -0.28
N VAL A 70 -10.76 20.88 -1.47
CA VAL A 70 -10.27 20.35 -2.75
C VAL A 70 -9.88 21.52 -3.64
N SER A 71 -8.60 21.60 -3.98
CA SER A 71 -8.01 22.70 -4.73
C SER A 71 -7.95 22.46 -6.23
N SER A 72 -7.92 21.20 -6.68
CA SER A 72 -7.84 20.84 -8.11
C SER A 72 -8.40 19.44 -8.40
N PRO A 73 -8.73 19.10 -9.66
CA PRO A 73 -9.17 17.75 -10.04
C PRO A 73 -8.15 16.65 -9.77
N THR A 74 -6.88 17.01 -9.58
CA THR A 74 -5.77 16.11 -9.27
C THR A 74 -5.29 16.27 -7.82
N ASP A 75 -6.08 16.94 -6.97
CA ASP A 75 -5.70 17.16 -5.57
C ASP A 75 -5.69 15.83 -4.81
N THR A 76 -4.54 15.49 -4.26
CA THR A 76 -4.33 14.28 -3.45
C THR A 76 -4.05 14.62 -1.98
N SER A 77 -4.28 15.86 -1.53
CA SER A 77 -3.96 16.31 -0.17
C SER A 77 -4.77 15.62 0.93
N ASN A 78 -5.96 15.09 0.60
CA ASN A 78 -6.79 14.30 1.51
C ASN A 78 -6.44 12.80 1.52
N PHE A 79 -5.34 12.40 0.86
CA PHE A 79 -4.80 11.05 0.89
C PHE A 79 -3.44 11.05 1.59
N ASP A 80 -3.13 9.95 2.29
CA ASP A 80 -1.82 9.79 2.92
C ASP A 80 -0.71 9.77 1.86
N VAL A 81 0.28 10.65 2.01
CA VAL A 81 1.46 10.73 1.12
C VAL A 81 2.54 9.70 1.50
N ASP A 82 2.45 9.15 2.71
CA ASP A 82 3.47 8.30 3.31
C ASP A 82 3.04 6.82 3.33
N ILE A 83 2.87 6.21 2.15
CA ILE A 83 2.85 4.73 2.03
C ILE A 83 4.30 4.22 1.88
N CYS A 84 5.31 5.05 2.15
CA CYS A 84 6.71 4.76 1.88
C CYS A 84 7.66 5.14 3.03
N GLU A 85 7.23 5.05 4.28
CA GLU A 85 8.18 4.89 5.40
C GLU A 85 7.68 3.74 6.30
N ASP A 86 8.32 2.58 6.11
CA ASP A 86 8.37 1.41 6.99
C ASP A 86 7.04 0.91 7.62
N ASP A 87 6.25 0.12 6.86
CA ASP A 87 5.68 -1.18 7.31
C ASP A 87 4.55 -1.75 6.42
N PHE A 88 4.04 -0.99 5.45
CA PHE A 88 2.95 -1.46 4.56
C PHE A 88 3.38 -1.71 3.12
N THR A 89 4.54 -2.34 2.88
CA THR A 89 4.78 -2.90 1.54
C THR A 89 3.74 -4.00 1.30
N PRO A 90 2.83 -3.89 0.30
CA PRO A 90 1.94 -5.00 -0.03
C PRO A 90 2.81 -6.22 -0.34
N CYS A 91 2.49 -7.38 0.25
CA CYS A 91 3.27 -8.61 0.06
C CYS A 91 3.49 -8.99 -1.42
N ILE A 92 2.64 -8.48 -2.31
CA ILE A 92 2.69 -8.63 -3.77
C ILE A 92 3.91 -7.92 -4.39
N LEU A 93 4.38 -6.81 -3.81
CA LEU A 93 5.58 -6.11 -4.30
C LEU A 93 6.87 -6.78 -3.80
N LYS A 94 6.84 -7.41 -2.61
CA LYS A 94 8.00 -8.16 -2.08
C LYS A 94 8.34 -9.37 -2.95
N THR A 95 7.34 -10.06 -3.50
CA THR A 95 7.56 -11.21 -4.39
C THR A 95 8.13 -10.79 -5.74
N ARG A 96 7.61 -9.71 -6.35
CA ARG A 96 8.10 -9.20 -7.64
C ARG A 96 9.52 -8.65 -7.57
N LEU A 97 9.84 -7.89 -6.52
CA LEU A 97 11.20 -7.34 -6.36
C LEU A 97 12.21 -8.46 -6.07
N ALA A 98 11.84 -9.47 -5.25
CA ALA A 98 12.70 -10.63 -4.99
C ALA A 98 12.93 -11.51 -6.23
N ASP A 99 11.89 -11.72 -7.04
CA ASP A 99 11.99 -12.47 -8.31
C ASP A 99 12.81 -11.70 -9.35
N GLU A 100 12.70 -10.37 -9.43
CA GLU A 100 13.52 -9.54 -10.32
C GLU A 100 15.00 -9.49 -9.90
N THR A 101 15.29 -9.42 -8.60
CA THR A 101 16.68 -9.44 -8.10
C THR A 101 17.33 -10.81 -8.28
N ALA A 102 16.61 -11.90 -7.98
CA ALA A 102 17.11 -13.25 -8.17
C ALA A 102 17.30 -13.60 -9.66
N SER A 103 16.45 -13.07 -10.54
CA SER A 103 16.59 -13.24 -11.99
C SER A 103 17.78 -12.44 -12.54
N LYS A 104 18.05 -11.25 -12.02
CA LYS A 104 19.24 -10.44 -12.40
C LYS A 104 20.55 -11.05 -11.88
N GLU A 105 20.58 -11.60 -10.68
CA GLU A 105 21.78 -12.27 -10.13
C GLU A 105 22.09 -13.61 -10.81
N ARG A 106 21.07 -14.41 -11.15
CA ARG A 106 21.25 -15.63 -11.94
C ARG A 106 21.73 -15.33 -13.36
N ALA A 107 21.22 -14.28 -14.00
CA ALA A 107 21.69 -13.82 -15.30
C ALA A 107 23.12 -13.26 -15.27
N ALA A 108 23.54 -12.62 -14.17
CA ALA A 108 24.90 -12.13 -14.02
C ALA A 108 25.95 -13.24 -13.77
N THR A 109 25.53 -14.40 -13.25
CA THR A 109 26.43 -15.50 -12.88
C THR A 109 26.58 -16.57 -13.97
N ALA A 110 25.64 -16.65 -14.92
CA ALA A 110 25.76 -17.49 -16.10
C ALA A 110 26.53 -16.75 -17.21
N LYS A 111 27.86 -16.64 -17.07
CA LYS A 111 28.71 -16.28 -18.22
C LYS A 111 28.57 -17.38 -19.26
N ASP A 112 27.91 -17.06 -20.37
CA ASP A 112 27.74 -17.94 -21.51
C ASP A 112 29.15 -18.37 -22.00
N PRO A 113 29.51 -19.66 -21.95
CA PRO A 113 30.89 -20.12 -22.20
C PRO A 113 31.40 -19.75 -23.60
N ASP A 114 30.49 -19.47 -24.54
CA ASP A 114 30.84 -19.05 -25.89
C ASP A 114 31.31 -17.57 -25.93
N VAL A 115 30.82 -16.72 -25.01
CA VAL A 115 31.18 -15.28 -24.96
C VAL A 115 32.60 -15.08 -24.41
N GLU A 116 33.01 -15.87 -23.42
CA GLU A 116 34.35 -15.74 -22.83
C GLU A 116 35.46 -16.21 -23.80
N ASP A 117 35.18 -17.25 -24.61
CA ASP A 117 36.09 -17.68 -25.68
C ASP A 117 36.14 -16.65 -26.83
N LEU A 118 35.01 -16.00 -27.15
CA LEU A 118 34.96 -14.91 -28.13
C LEU A 118 35.76 -13.69 -27.66
N GLU A 119 35.63 -13.29 -26.40
CA GLU A 119 36.40 -12.19 -25.82
C GLU A 119 37.91 -12.47 -25.80
N LYS A 120 38.29 -13.73 -25.59
CA LYS A 120 39.69 -14.17 -25.66
C LYS A 120 40.22 -14.07 -27.10
N LYS A 121 39.46 -14.56 -28.09
CA LYS A 121 39.80 -14.42 -29.52
C LYS A 121 39.90 -12.97 -29.97
N VAL A 122 39.01 -12.09 -29.49
CA VAL A 122 39.05 -10.65 -29.80
C VAL A 122 40.32 -10.00 -29.23
N ARG A 123 40.74 -10.37 -28.02
CA ARG A 123 42.00 -9.90 -27.43
C ARG A 123 43.21 -10.37 -28.23
N GLU A 124 43.26 -11.65 -28.57
CA GLU A 124 44.35 -12.21 -29.40
C GLU A 124 44.43 -11.56 -30.78
N LEU A 125 43.27 -11.33 -31.42
CA LEU A 125 43.22 -10.67 -32.74
C LEU A 125 43.70 -9.22 -32.66
N LYS A 126 43.35 -8.49 -31.60
CA LYS A 126 43.84 -7.12 -31.39
C LYS A 126 45.36 -7.09 -31.24
N GLU A 127 45.92 -8.04 -30.51
CA GLU A 127 47.37 -8.11 -30.30
C GLU A 127 48.12 -8.49 -31.58
N LYS A 128 47.64 -9.49 -32.32
CA LYS A 128 48.18 -9.83 -33.65
C LYS A 128 48.11 -8.67 -34.63
N ASN A 129 47.02 -7.92 -34.65
CA ASN A 129 46.86 -6.77 -35.55
C ASN A 129 47.83 -5.62 -35.18
N ARG A 130 48.03 -5.37 -33.87
CA ARG A 130 49.04 -4.41 -33.40
C ARG A 130 50.45 -4.80 -33.85
N GLN A 131 50.78 -6.08 -33.80
CA GLN A 131 52.10 -6.58 -34.17
C GLN A 131 52.33 -6.53 -35.69
N LEU A 132 51.31 -6.87 -36.48
CA LEU A 132 51.31 -6.68 -37.94
C LEU A 132 51.50 -5.22 -38.34
N ILE A 133 50.88 -4.28 -37.62
CA ILE A 133 51.08 -2.84 -37.88
C ILE A 133 52.55 -2.44 -37.64
N LEU A 134 53.17 -2.93 -36.57
CA LEU A 134 54.58 -2.64 -36.27
C LEU A 134 55.50 -3.24 -37.34
N GLU A 135 55.34 -4.51 -37.68
CA GLU A 135 56.12 -5.19 -38.71
C GLU A 135 55.97 -4.53 -40.08
N LYS A 136 54.73 -4.15 -40.46
CA LYS A 136 54.45 -3.41 -41.69
C LYS A 136 55.12 -2.04 -41.71
N THR A 137 55.25 -1.38 -40.56
CA THR A 137 55.91 -0.07 -40.44
C THR A 137 57.43 -0.21 -40.55
N GLU A 138 58.01 -1.31 -40.06
CA GLU A 138 59.44 -1.61 -40.19
C GLU A 138 59.83 -1.97 -41.62
N LEU A 139 58.99 -2.73 -42.34
CA LEU A 139 59.22 -3.09 -43.76
C LEU A 139 59.08 -1.90 -44.73
N GLN A 140 58.49 -0.78 -44.28
CA GLN A 140 58.34 0.46 -45.06
C GLN A 140 59.47 1.48 -44.79
N ARG A 141 60.47 1.13 -43.98
CA ARG A 141 61.74 1.86 -43.84
C ARG A 141 62.84 1.22 -44.67
#